data_AF-A0AAE3QLA7-F1
#
_entry.id   AF-A0AAE3QLA7-F1
#
_cell.length_a   1.000
_cell.length_b   1.000
_cell.length_c   1.000
_cell.angle_alpha   90.00
_cell.angle_beta   90.00
_cell.angle_gamma   90.00
#
_symmetry.space_group_name_H-M   'P 1'
#
loop_
_entity.id
_entity.type
_entity.pdbx_description
1 polymer ?
#
loop_
_entity_poly.entity_id
_entity_poly.type
_entity_poly.pdbx_seq_one_letter_code
_entity_poly.pdbx_strand_id
1 'polypeptide(L)'
;FKYDGLGTGTLAFNNMSGLGRSGTGTLKVDGQVVATQTMEHTLPMILQWDESFDIGSDTLTGVNDEDYQPPFALTAKLNRLTLKVDRPTLSQEDIGKLQNAEAIAVDGNPIHH
;
A
#
# COMPACT_ATOMS: atom_id res chain seq x y z
N PHE A 1 2.34 -0.01 7.45
CA PHE A 1 1.21 0.70 6.85
C PHE A 1 -0.01 -0.22 6.93
N LYS A 2 -1.19 0.30 7.26
CA LYS A 2 -2.43 -0.48 7.34
C LYS A 2 -3.46 0.16 6.41
N TYR A 3 -3.93 -0.58 5.41
CA TYR A 3 -5.02 -0.14 4.53
C TYR A 3 -6.36 -0.18 5.26
N ASP A 4 -7.27 0.70 4.88
CA ASP A 4 -8.67 0.66 5.30
C ASP A 4 -9.43 -0.31 4.39
N GLY A 5 -9.23 -1.60 4.67
CA GLY A 5 -9.67 -2.72 3.84
C GLY A 5 -8.46 -3.49 3.32
N LEU A 6 -8.59 -4.08 2.13
CA LEU A 6 -7.60 -5.04 1.61
C LEU A 6 -6.59 -4.42 0.65
N GLY A 7 -6.70 -3.13 0.35
CA GLY A 7 -5.86 -2.47 -0.66
C GLY A 7 -5.90 -3.23 -1.98
N THR A 8 -4.73 -3.42 -2.62
CA THR A 8 -4.59 -4.18 -3.87
C THR A 8 -4.99 -5.66 -3.76
N GLY A 9 -5.20 -6.20 -2.55
CA GLY A 9 -5.70 -7.55 -2.34
C GLY A 9 -7.09 -7.81 -2.94
N THR A 10 -7.90 -6.75 -3.18
CA THR A 10 -9.20 -6.90 -3.84
C THR A 10 -9.10 -7.38 -5.29
N LEU A 11 -7.95 -7.15 -5.95
CA LEU A 11 -7.74 -7.54 -7.35
C LEU A 11 -7.77 -9.06 -7.56
N ALA A 12 -7.39 -9.86 -6.56
CA ALA A 12 -7.46 -11.32 -6.63
C ALA A 12 -8.89 -11.85 -6.82
N PHE A 13 -9.90 -10.99 -6.66
CA PHE A 13 -11.33 -11.29 -6.73
C PHE A 13 -12.05 -10.43 -7.77
N ASN A 14 -11.32 -9.93 -8.77
CA ASN A 14 -11.86 -9.07 -9.83
C ASN A 14 -12.58 -7.81 -9.30
N ASN A 15 -12.13 -7.28 -8.16
CA ASN A 15 -12.71 -6.11 -7.53
C ASN A 15 -11.69 -4.98 -7.43
N MET A 16 -12.01 -3.82 -8.01
CA MET A 16 -11.11 -2.66 -8.07
C MET A 16 -11.25 -1.70 -6.87
N SER A 17 -12.19 -1.96 -5.95
CA SER A 17 -12.54 -1.04 -4.84
C SER A 17 -11.42 -0.77 -3.82
N GLY A 18 -10.41 -1.64 -3.78
CA GLY A 18 -9.26 -1.48 -2.90
C GLY A 18 -8.13 -0.63 -3.51
N LEU A 19 -8.18 -0.31 -4.80
CA LEU A 19 -7.18 0.54 -5.43
C LEU A 19 -7.32 1.99 -4.96
N GLY A 20 -6.21 2.59 -4.53
CA GLY A 20 -6.17 3.98 -4.06
C GLY A 20 -6.95 4.21 -2.76
N ARG A 21 -7.35 3.13 -2.06
CA ARG A 21 -8.06 3.17 -0.79
C ARG A 21 -7.21 3.86 0.28
N SER A 22 -7.85 4.49 1.26
CA SER A 22 -7.17 5.10 2.40
C SER A 22 -6.33 4.11 3.18
N GLY A 23 -5.38 4.63 3.96
CA GLY A 23 -4.65 3.84 4.92
C GLY A 23 -3.80 4.69 5.86
N THR A 24 -3.30 4.07 6.92
CA THR A 24 -2.56 4.75 7.98
C THR A 24 -1.11 4.25 8.04
N GLY A 25 -0.18 5.20 7.99
CA GLY A 25 1.25 5.01 8.17
C GLY A 25 1.70 5.45 9.56
N THR A 26 2.70 4.75 10.11
CA THR A 26 3.31 5.11 11.41
C THR A 26 4.82 5.05 11.27
N LEU A 27 5.48 6.14 11.66
CA LEU A 27 6.93 6.22 11.79
C LEU A 27 7.31 5.98 13.25
N LYS A 28 8.29 5.10 13.47
CA LYS A 28 8.86 4.83 14.78
C LYS A 28 10.37 5.05 14.78
N VAL A 29 10.88 5.68 15.84
CA VAL A 29 12.32 5.83 16.13
C VAL A 29 12.57 5.18 17.48
N ASP A 30 13.56 4.29 17.55
CA ASP A 30 13.89 3.52 18.76
C ASP A 30 12.68 2.82 19.40
N GLY A 31 11.78 2.32 18.54
CA GLY A 31 10.55 1.63 18.94
C GLY A 31 9.40 2.56 19.37
N GLN A 32 9.64 3.85 19.54
CA GLN A 32 8.63 4.84 19.93
C GLN A 32 7.95 5.46 18.71
N VAL A 33 6.64 5.68 18.79
CA VAL A 33 5.87 6.35 17.72
C VAL A 33 6.18 7.84 17.73
N VAL A 34 6.70 8.36 16.63
CA VAL A 34 7.02 9.79 16.46
C VAL A 34 6.07 10.50 15.51
N ALA A 35 5.42 9.76 14.60
CA ALA A 35 4.39 10.30 13.73
C ALA A 35 3.42 9.20 13.31
N THR A 36 2.13 9.55 13.23
CA THR A 36 1.09 8.72 12.62
C THR A 36 0.27 9.60 11.70
N GLN A 37 0.06 9.15 10.47
CA GLN A 37 -0.69 9.90 9.47
C GLN A 37 -1.63 8.96 8.72
N THR A 38 -2.90 9.37 8.63
CA THR A 38 -3.87 8.77 7.72
C THR A 38 -3.79 9.50 6.38
N MET A 39 -3.71 8.72 5.31
CA MET A 39 -3.82 9.18 3.94
C MET A 39 -5.22 8.80 3.44
N GLU A 40 -6.02 9.79 3.10
CA GLU A 40 -7.39 9.59 2.57
C GLU A 40 -7.37 8.81 1.26
N HIS A 41 -6.32 8.97 0.46
CA HIS A 41 -6.10 8.22 -0.77
C HIS A 41 -4.65 7.77 -0.88
N THR A 42 -4.47 6.53 -1.32
CA THR A 42 -3.14 5.98 -1.64
C THR A 42 -2.91 5.99 -3.15
N LEU A 43 -1.68 5.68 -3.56
CA LEU A 43 -1.35 5.48 -4.95
C LEU A 43 -2.04 4.20 -5.45
N PRO A 44 -2.81 4.25 -6.55
CA PRO A 44 -3.69 3.15 -6.92
C PRO A 44 -2.97 1.91 -7.48
N MET A 45 -1.84 2.07 -8.17
CA MET A 45 -1.18 0.95 -8.87
C MET A 45 0.35 1.08 -8.87
N ILE A 46 0.88 2.13 -9.52
CA ILE A 46 2.32 2.38 -9.63
C ILE A 46 2.61 3.86 -9.42
N LEU A 47 3.80 4.14 -8.87
CA LEU A 47 4.50 5.41 -9.12
C LEU A 47 5.04 5.41 -10.55
N GLN A 48 5.69 6.50 -10.98
CA GLN A 48 6.23 6.55 -12.34
C GLN A 48 7.09 5.30 -12.63
N TRP A 49 7.05 4.78 -13.87
CA TRP A 49 7.70 3.50 -14.21
C TRP A 49 9.22 3.55 -14.04
N ASP A 50 9.80 4.74 -13.99
CA ASP A 50 11.20 4.96 -13.67
C ASP A 50 11.51 4.86 -12.18
N GLU A 51 10.54 4.79 -11.27
CA GLU A 51 10.78 4.73 -9.83
C GLU A 51 11.25 3.33 -9.36
N SER A 52 12.44 3.31 -8.77
CA SER A 52 13.09 2.11 -8.23
C SER A 52 13.00 2.02 -6.71
N PHE A 53 13.19 0.81 -6.18
CA PHE A 53 13.37 0.61 -4.74
C PHE A 53 14.85 0.83 -4.38
N ASP A 54 15.20 2.08 -4.06
CA ASP A 54 16.58 2.43 -3.76
C ASP A 54 16.96 2.20 -2.28
N ILE A 55 18.23 1.84 -2.04
CA ILE A 55 18.79 1.66 -0.69
C ILE A 55 20.03 2.54 -0.57
N GLY A 56 19.97 3.58 0.27
CA GLY A 56 21.13 4.42 0.60
C GLY A 56 21.38 5.59 -0.36
N SER A 57 20.55 5.78 -1.38
CA SER A 57 20.47 7.01 -2.17
C SER A 57 19.07 7.08 -2.78
N ASP A 58 18.50 8.26 -2.92
CA ASP A 58 17.43 8.48 -3.91
C ASP A 58 18.11 8.93 -5.21
N THR A 59 17.80 8.33 -6.35
CA THR A 59 18.55 8.56 -7.60
C THR A 59 17.75 9.24 -8.72
N LEU A 60 16.43 9.37 -8.58
CA LEU A 60 15.55 9.66 -9.70
C LEU A 60 14.65 10.87 -9.45
N THR A 61 13.47 10.65 -8.88
CA THR A 61 12.42 11.65 -8.78
C THR A 61 12.36 12.22 -7.36
N GLY A 62 12.72 13.49 -7.22
CA GLY A 62 12.62 14.20 -5.95
C GLY A 62 11.16 14.35 -5.52
N VAL A 63 10.89 14.21 -4.21
CA VAL A 63 9.56 14.46 -3.64
C VAL A 63 9.29 15.97 -3.52
N ASN A 64 10.30 16.73 -3.11
CA ASN A 64 10.26 18.18 -2.99
C ASN A 64 11.64 18.77 -3.29
N ASP A 65 11.77 19.42 -4.44
CA ASP A 65 13.01 20.02 -4.91
C ASP A 65 13.52 21.17 -4.01
N GLU A 66 12.65 21.76 -3.17
CA GLU A 66 13.04 22.77 -2.19
C GLU A 66 13.75 22.18 -0.96
N ASP A 67 13.54 20.89 -0.68
CA ASP A 67 14.09 20.19 0.49
C ASP A 67 15.36 19.41 0.14
N TYR A 68 15.36 18.72 -1.01
CA TYR A 68 16.52 17.96 -1.48
C TYR A 68 16.53 17.78 -3.00
N GLN A 69 17.68 17.36 -3.56
CA GLN A 69 17.82 17.05 -4.99
C GLN A 69 18.46 15.67 -5.21
N PRO A 70 17.92 14.84 -6.12
CA PRO A 70 18.58 13.62 -6.57
C PRO A 70 19.86 13.89 -7.39
N PRO A 71 20.89 13.03 -7.30
CA PRO A 71 20.98 11.90 -6.39
C PRO A 71 21.28 12.36 -4.95
N PHE A 72 20.49 11.85 -4.00
CA PHE A 72 20.57 12.23 -2.60
C PHE A 72 21.10 11.06 -1.76
N ALA A 73 22.42 11.01 -1.61
CA ALA A 73 23.11 9.90 -0.96
C ALA A 73 23.05 9.96 0.58
N LEU A 74 22.86 8.81 1.21
CA LEU A 74 22.96 8.65 2.67
C LEU A 74 24.39 8.92 3.14
N THR A 75 24.56 9.85 4.07
CA THR A 75 25.87 10.23 4.64
C THR A 75 26.23 9.45 5.92
N ALA A 76 25.37 8.52 6.33
CA ALA A 76 25.53 7.70 7.52
C ALA A 76 25.77 6.22 7.17
N LYS A 77 26.17 5.42 8.16
CA LYS A 77 26.33 3.97 8.00
C LYS A 77 25.00 3.25 8.20
N LEU A 78 24.46 2.66 7.12
CA LEU A 78 23.33 1.74 7.19
C LEU A 78 23.81 0.34 7.62
N ASN A 79 23.50 -0.05 8.86
CA ASN A 79 23.95 -1.36 9.37
C ASN A 79 23.04 -2.52 8.96
N ARG A 80 21.72 -2.31 8.91
CA ARG A 80 20.74 -3.35 8.55
C ARG A 80 19.43 -2.73 8.09
N LEU A 81 18.88 -3.29 7.01
CA LEU A 81 17.51 -3.05 6.57
C LEU A 81 16.72 -4.35 6.69
N THR A 82 15.53 -4.28 7.27
CA THR A 82 14.60 -5.43 7.35
C THR A 82 13.29 -5.02 6.70
N LEU A 83 12.87 -5.78 5.69
CA LEU A 83 11.58 -5.60 5.03
C LEU A 83 10.62 -6.70 5.48
N LYS A 84 9.53 -6.31 6.14
CA LYS A 84 8.41 -7.21 6.43
C LYS A 84 7.25 -6.84 5.54
N VAL A 85 6.99 -7.67 4.54
CA VAL A 85 5.84 -7.52 3.64
C VAL A 85 4.70 -8.32 4.23
N ASP A 86 3.71 -7.63 4.78
CA ASP A 86 2.46 -8.21 5.24
C ASP A 86 1.42 -8.06 4.13
N ARG A 87 1.10 -9.16 3.45
CA ARG A 87 0.13 -9.14 2.35
C ARG A 87 -1.27 -9.18 2.97
N PRO A 88 -2.20 -8.32 2.53
CA PRO A 88 -3.55 -8.30 3.07
C PRO A 88 -4.21 -9.67 2.93
N THR A 89 -4.81 -10.14 4.02
CA THR A 89 -5.61 -11.36 4.07
C THR A 89 -7.06 -10.99 4.29
N LEU A 90 -7.96 -11.74 3.68
CA LEU A 90 -9.39 -11.48 3.72
C LEU A 90 -10.02 -11.88 5.06
N SER A 91 -10.97 -11.07 5.53
CA SER A 91 -11.94 -11.51 6.53
C SER A 91 -12.98 -12.44 5.88
N GLN A 92 -13.65 -13.28 6.68
CA GLN A 92 -14.74 -14.13 6.19
C GLN A 92 -15.90 -13.31 5.62
N GLU A 93 -16.18 -12.14 6.20
CA GLU A 93 -17.21 -11.22 5.71
C GLU A 93 -16.86 -10.69 4.31
N ASP A 94 -15.61 -10.28 4.11
CA ASP A 94 -15.15 -9.76 2.82
C ASP A 94 -15.12 -10.87 1.75
N ILE A 95 -14.78 -12.12 2.12
CA ILE A 95 -14.92 -13.28 1.22
C ILE A 95 -16.37 -13.43 0.78
N GLY A 96 -17.32 -13.38 1.73
CA GLY A 96 -18.74 -13.52 1.42
C GLY A 96 -19.24 -12.42 0.47
N LYS A 97 -18.86 -11.16 0.69
CA LYS A 97 -19.21 -10.04 -0.21
C LYS A 97 -18.65 -10.26 -1.62
N LEU A 98 -17.42 -10.75 -1.73
CA LEU A 98 -16.77 -11.01 -3.02
C LEU A 98 -17.41 -12.17 -3.77
N GLN A 99 -17.68 -13.29 -3.10
CA GLN A 99 -18.38 -14.44 -3.69
C GLN A 99 -19.77 -14.04 -4.18
N ASN A 100 -20.49 -13.19 -3.41
CA ASN A 100 -21.78 -12.67 -3.82
C ASN A 100 -21.69 -11.81 -5.09
N ALA A 101 -20.70 -10.91 -5.15
CA ALA A 101 -20.46 -10.09 -6.34
C ALA A 101 -20.08 -10.93 -7.56
N GLU A 102 -19.27 -11.98 -7.37
CA GLU A 102 -18.90 -12.93 -8.42
C GLU A 102 -20.12 -13.69 -8.96
N ALA A 103 -20.96 -14.23 -8.09
CA ALA A 103 -22.19 -14.93 -8.49
C ALA A 103 -23.09 -14.02 -9.33
N ILE A 104 -23.39 -12.81 -8.84
CA ILE A 104 -24.20 -11.82 -9.57
C ILE A 104 -23.58 -11.48 -10.93
N ALA A 105 -22.25 -11.33 -11.01
CA ALA A 105 -21.57 -11.02 -12.27
C ALA A 105 -21.65 -12.16 -13.29
N VAL A 106 -21.71 -13.42 -12.83
CA VAL A 106 -21.75 -14.61 -13.69
C VAL A 106 -23.18 -14.98 -14.12
N ASP A 107 -24.13 -14.98 -13.19
CA ASP A 107 -25.49 -15.51 -13.42
C ASP A 107 -26.64 -14.55 -13.06
N GLY A 108 -26.33 -13.35 -12.56
CA GLY A 108 -27.30 -12.33 -12.17
C GLY A 108 -27.95 -12.54 -10.81
N ASN A 109 -27.61 -13.61 -10.08
CA ASN A 109 -28.23 -13.96 -8.81
C ASN A 109 -27.24 -13.85 -7.64
N PRO A 110 -27.64 -13.22 -6.51
CA PRO A 110 -26.87 -13.28 -5.29
C PRO A 110 -26.88 -14.70 -4.68
N ILE A 111 -25.76 -15.07 -4.07
CA ILE A 111 -25.66 -16.19 -3.13
C ILE A 111 -26.50 -15.85 -1.89
N HIS A 112 -27.59 -16.60 -1.73
CA HIS A 112 -28.38 -16.63 -0.50
C HIS A 112 -27.78 -17.70 0.41
N HIS A 113 -27.16 -17.28 1.52
CA HIS A 113 -26.74 -18.15 2.61
C HIS A 113 -27.91 -18.51 3.52
#